data_AF-A0A6A5U1L4-F1
#
_entry.id   AF-A0A6A5U1L4-F1
#
_cell.length_a   1.000
_cell.length_b   1.000
_cell.length_c   1.000
_cell.angle_alpha   90.00
_cell.angle_beta   90.00
_cell.angle_gamma   90.00
#
_symmetry.space_group_name_H-M   'P 1'
#
loop_
_entity.id
_entity.type
_entity.pdbx_description
1 polymer ?
#
loop_
_entity_poly.entity_id
_entity_poly.type
_entity_poly.pdbx_seq_one_letter_code
_entity_poly.pdbx_strand_id
1 'polypeptide(L)'
;MAPLSKDEHHQLVLQIQQALSSTQVACSCVEEIGAGTTSFVFRGTLAHSLSSEIGELIDTVIIKHAAEFISCDKDFPLDGSRSRYEATMLAALCTFPLPSALLFDILTRTPRLYHFEQNANVEVIQYFPGTTTLKEALPSLPSAQAASIGHALGSWLRAFHTWTSTPEQNELREDVAGNEKMKALKWKITYEQGSDVLQRFPEVLGEEEKELWEAIKASEKCRMANGADAEGDGGWGVVHADFWTGKWATSPLK
;
A
#
# COMPACT_ATOMS: atom_id res chain seq x y z
N MET A 1 -5.25 9.88 20.24
CA MET A 1 -5.81 8.83 19.39
C MET A 1 -7.13 8.40 19.98
N ALA A 2 -8.23 8.66 19.28
CA ALA A 2 -9.57 8.29 19.69
C ALA A 2 -10.01 7.03 18.91
N PRO A 3 -9.83 5.82 19.46
CA PRO A 3 -10.31 4.61 18.79
C PRO A 3 -11.85 4.56 18.80
N LEU A 4 -12.43 3.68 17.98
CA LEU A 4 -13.85 3.37 18.05
C LEU A 4 -14.22 2.78 19.42
N SER A 5 -15.41 3.15 19.91
CA SER A 5 -16.05 2.44 21.02
C SER A 5 -16.40 1.00 20.61
N LYS A 6 -16.67 0.15 21.61
CA LYS A 6 -17.06 -1.25 21.36
C LYS A 6 -18.33 -1.36 20.52
N ASP A 7 -19.28 -0.46 20.72
CA ASP A 7 -20.55 -0.46 19.99
C ASP A 7 -20.35 -0.01 18.54
N GLU A 8 -19.56 1.05 18.31
CA GLU A 8 -19.19 1.49 16.96
C GLU A 8 -18.43 0.39 16.21
N HIS A 9 -17.50 -0.28 16.88
CA HIS A 9 -16.78 -1.41 16.31
C HIS A 9 -17.72 -2.57 15.95
N HIS A 10 -18.66 -2.91 16.83
CA HIS A 10 -19.65 -3.96 16.55
C HIS A 10 -20.54 -3.61 15.35
N GLN A 11 -20.98 -2.35 15.25
CA GLN A 11 -21.75 -1.88 14.09
C GLN A 11 -20.93 -1.94 12.80
N LEU A 12 -19.65 -1.58 12.85
CA LEU A 12 -18.76 -1.68 11.70
C LEU A 12 -18.65 -3.13 11.19
N VAL A 13 -18.47 -4.10 12.08
CA VAL A 13 -18.40 -5.52 11.69
C VAL A 13 -19.71 -5.98 11.04
N LEU A 14 -20.86 -5.59 11.60
CA LEU A 14 -22.17 -5.92 11.01
C LEU A 14 -22.34 -5.32 9.61
N GLN A 15 -21.91 -4.08 9.40
CA GLN A 15 -21.96 -3.42 8.10
C GLN A 15 -21.09 -4.15 7.07
N ILE A 16 -19.88 -4.55 7.45
CA ILE A 16 -18.97 -5.32 6.58
C ILE A 16 -19.60 -6.67 6.22
N GLN A 17 -20.14 -7.41 7.20
CA GLN A 17 -20.80 -8.68 6.96
C GLN A 17 -22.01 -8.54 6.03
N GLN A 18 -22.82 -7.50 6.25
CA GLN A 18 -23.97 -7.20 5.40
C GLN A 18 -23.52 -6.88 3.96
N ALA A 19 -22.48 -6.06 3.79
CA ALA A 19 -21.94 -5.69 2.48
C ALA A 19 -21.45 -6.90 1.69
N LEU A 20 -20.86 -7.89 2.36
CA LEU A 20 -20.34 -9.11 1.71
C LEU A 20 -21.39 -10.22 1.56
N SER A 21 -22.55 -10.13 2.21
CA SER A 21 -23.50 -11.26 2.37
C SER A 21 -24.05 -11.84 1.07
N SER A 22 -24.18 -11.02 0.01
CA SER A 22 -24.69 -11.45 -1.30
C SER A 22 -23.58 -11.89 -2.26
N THR A 23 -22.32 -11.86 -1.82
CA THR A 23 -21.14 -12.13 -2.65
C THR A 23 -20.60 -13.54 -2.43
N GLN A 24 -19.73 -14.00 -3.32
CA GLN A 24 -19.04 -15.29 -3.15
C GLN A 24 -18.05 -15.27 -1.97
N VAL A 25 -17.66 -14.08 -1.50
CA VAL A 25 -16.77 -13.90 -0.34
C VAL A 25 -17.53 -13.64 0.97
N ALA A 26 -18.83 -13.95 1.01
CA ALA A 26 -19.63 -13.86 2.23
C ALA A 26 -18.96 -14.61 3.39
N CYS A 27 -18.88 -13.99 4.55
CA CYS A 27 -18.17 -14.53 5.71
C CYS A 27 -19.13 -15.03 6.79
N SER A 28 -18.86 -16.21 7.33
CA SER A 28 -19.54 -16.77 8.51
C SER A 28 -19.01 -16.17 9.81
N CYS A 29 -17.74 -15.74 9.83
CA CYS A 29 -17.09 -15.11 10.97
C CYS A 29 -16.15 -13.99 10.50
N VAL A 30 -16.05 -12.92 11.28
CA VAL A 30 -15.14 -11.79 11.05
C VAL A 30 -14.50 -11.40 12.38
N GLU A 31 -13.18 -11.44 12.46
CA GLU A 31 -12.40 -11.17 13.66
C GLU A 31 -11.34 -10.09 13.38
N GLU A 32 -11.28 -9.03 14.18
CA GLU A 32 -10.27 -7.98 14.01
C GLU A 32 -8.87 -8.49 14.39
N ILE A 33 -7.86 -8.17 13.58
CA ILE A 33 -6.46 -8.61 13.80
C ILE A 33 -5.49 -7.43 14.04
N GLY A 34 -6.01 -6.20 14.19
CA GLY A 34 -5.24 -5.02 14.64
C GLY A 34 -4.09 -4.56 13.73
N ALA A 35 -4.04 -5.04 12.48
CA ALA A 35 -2.85 -4.99 11.64
C ALA A 35 -2.66 -3.70 10.81
N GLY A 36 -3.28 -2.57 11.17
CA GLY A 36 -3.21 -1.34 10.37
C GLY A 36 -3.44 -0.05 11.14
N THR A 37 -2.74 1.02 10.73
CA THR A 37 -2.93 2.37 11.28
C THR A 37 -3.96 3.18 10.51
N THR A 38 -4.23 2.85 9.24
CA THR A 38 -5.13 3.63 8.38
C THR A 38 -6.46 2.92 8.10
N SER A 39 -6.45 1.59 7.92
CA SER A 39 -7.65 0.81 7.63
C SER A 39 -7.91 -0.22 8.72
N PHE A 40 -9.18 -0.58 8.91
CA PHE A 40 -9.56 -1.69 9.78
C PHE A 40 -9.23 -2.99 9.06
N VAL A 41 -8.63 -3.94 9.76
CA VAL A 41 -8.18 -5.21 9.18
C VAL A 41 -8.74 -6.36 9.99
N PHE A 42 -9.46 -7.25 9.31
CA PHE A 42 -10.11 -8.41 9.88
C PHE A 42 -9.65 -9.69 9.19
N ARG A 43 -9.67 -10.78 9.92
CA ARG A 43 -9.65 -12.14 9.40
C ARG A 43 -11.09 -12.61 9.22
N GLY A 44 -11.43 -12.99 8.00
CA GLY A 44 -12.74 -13.55 7.65
C GLY A 44 -12.67 -15.06 7.48
N THR A 45 -13.65 -15.79 8.00
CA THR A 45 -13.93 -17.18 7.62
C THR A 45 -15.07 -17.16 6.63
N LEU A 46 -14.84 -17.68 5.43
CA LEU A 46 -15.84 -17.72 4.37
C LEU A 46 -17.00 -18.65 4.75
N ALA A 47 -18.21 -18.28 4.34
CA ALA A 47 -19.39 -19.12 4.49
C ALA A 47 -19.36 -20.31 3.50
N HIS A 48 -18.74 -20.10 2.34
CA HIS A 48 -18.51 -21.10 1.31
C HIS A 48 -17.07 -20.99 0.82
N SER A 49 -16.37 -22.12 0.75
CA SER A 49 -14.99 -22.16 0.27
C SER A 49 -14.89 -21.67 -1.17
N LEU A 50 -13.90 -20.84 -1.48
CA LEU A 50 -13.57 -20.47 -2.85
C LEU A 50 -12.60 -21.49 -3.45
N SER A 51 -12.75 -21.79 -4.74
CA SER A 51 -11.75 -22.57 -5.48
C SER A 51 -10.68 -21.64 -6.04
N SER A 52 -9.42 -21.91 -5.73
CA SER A 52 -8.30 -21.31 -6.45
C SER A 52 -8.15 -21.90 -7.86
N GLU A 53 -7.35 -21.25 -8.70
CA GLU A 53 -7.01 -21.71 -10.06
C GLU A 53 -6.30 -23.07 -10.08
N ILE A 54 -5.64 -23.44 -8.98
CA ILE A 54 -4.93 -24.71 -8.81
C ILE A 54 -5.76 -25.74 -8.00
N GLY A 55 -7.04 -25.45 -7.76
CA GLY A 55 -7.99 -26.36 -7.10
C GLY A 55 -7.90 -26.42 -5.57
N GLU A 56 -7.06 -25.62 -4.93
CA GLU A 56 -7.06 -25.46 -3.47
C GLU A 56 -8.32 -24.72 -3.01
N LEU A 57 -8.93 -25.20 -1.93
CA LEU A 57 -10.05 -24.55 -1.26
C LEU A 57 -9.55 -23.45 -0.32
N ILE A 58 -10.13 -22.28 -0.44
CA ILE A 58 -9.85 -21.12 0.38
C ILE A 58 -11.02 -20.92 1.34
N ASP A 59 -10.76 -21.03 2.64
CA ASP A 59 -11.77 -20.84 3.70
C ASP A 59 -11.53 -19.57 4.51
N THR A 60 -10.32 -19.01 4.46
CA THR A 60 -9.91 -17.87 5.27
C THR A 60 -9.37 -16.75 4.38
N VAL A 61 -9.80 -15.53 4.66
CA VAL A 61 -9.46 -14.32 3.90
C VAL A 61 -9.07 -13.19 4.85
N ILE A 62 -8.40 -12.17 4.32
CA ILE A 62 -8.24 -10.89 4.99
C ILE A 62 -9.28 -9.92 4.43
N ILE A 63 -9.96 -9.21 5.31
CA ILE A 63 -10.92 -8.17 4.96
C ILE A 63 -10.33 -6.84 5.43
N LYS A 64 -10.19 -5.90 4.51
CA LYS A 64 -9.77 -4.54 4.79
C LYS A 64 -10.94 -3.59 4.58
N HIS A 65 -11.18 -2.71 5.54
CA HIS A 65 -12.20 -1.66 5.42
C HIS A 65 -11.54 -0.28 5.55
N ALA A 66 -11.71 0.54 4.52
CA ALA A 66 -11.26 1.92 4.50
C ALA A 66 -12.42 2.86 4.88
N ALA A 67 -12.49 3.19 6.17
CA ALA A 67 -13.38 4.23 6.67
C ALA A 67 -12.93 5.63 6.20
N GLU A 68 -13.81 6.62 6.40
CA GLU A 68 -13.54 8.06 6.18
C GLU A 68 -12.62 8.69 7.25
N PHE A 69 -11.96 7.85 8.04
CA PHE A 69 -10.99 8.19 9.08
C PHE A 69 -9.98 7.04 9.23
N ILE A 70 -8.88 7.29 9.92
CA ILE A 70 -7.88 6.25 10.18
C ILE A 70 -8.33 5.31 11.31
N SER A 71 -8.09 4.01 11.17
CA SER A 71 -8.55 3.00 12.14
C SER A 71 -8.11 3.25 13.57
N CYS A 72 -6.97 3.90 13.76
CA CYS A 72 -6.39 4.15 15.07
C CYS A 72 -6.82 5.49 15.69
N ASP A 73 -7.47 6.39 14.93
CA ASP A 73 -7.96 7.68 15.40
C ASP A 73 -9.15 8.16 14.57
N LYS A 74 -10.36 7.96 15.08
CA LYS A 74 -11.60 8.32 14.38
C LYS A 74 -11.78 9.82 14.16
N ASP A 75 -11.05 10.64 14.91
CA ASP A 75 -11.09 12.10 14.78
C ASP A 75 -10.08 12.61 13.72
N PHE A 76 -9.29 11.71 13.12
CA PHE A 76 -8.40 12.03 12.01
C PHE A 76 -9.04 11.59 10.68
N PRO A 77 -9.59 12.52 9.89
CA PRO A 77 -10.27 12.18 8.64
C PRO A 77 -9.28 11.67 7.60
N LEU A 78 -9.68 10.61 6.89
CA LEU A 78 -8.93 10.04 5.78
C LEU A 78 -9.90 9.44 4.78
N ASP A 79 -9.83 9.91 3.54
CA ASP A 79 -10.77 9.52 2.49
C ASP A 79 -10.84 8.00 2.27
N GLY A 80 -12.07 7.47 2.30
CA GLY A 80 -12.32 6.03 2.11
C GLY A 80 -11.99 5.55 0.68
N SER A 81 -12.12 6.44 -0.31
CA SER A 81 -11.90 6.11 -1.73
C SER A 81 -10.46 5.67 -2.06
N ARG A 82 -9.52 5.86 -1.14
CA ARG A 82 -8.15 5.33 -1.22
C ARG A 82 -8.12 3.82 -1.47
N SER A 83 -9.09 3.06 -0.94
CA SER A 83 -9.16 1.60 -1.13
C SER A 83 -9.43 1.21 -2.58
N ARG A 84 -10.09 2.07 -3.37
CA ARG A 84 -10.28 1.82 -4.80
C ARG A 84 -8.96 1.73 -5.53
N TYR A 85 -8.02 2.63 -5.25
CA TYR A 85 -6.71 2.61 -5.90
C TYR A 85 -5.87 1.40 -5.48
N GLU A 86 -6.01 0.97 -4.23
CA GLU A 86 -5.40 -0.29 -3.76
C GLU A 86 -5.99 -1.50 -4.48
N ALA A 87 -7.32 -1.59 -4.58
CA ALA A 87 -8.00 -2.65 -5.32
C ALA A 87 -7.63 -2.64 -6.82
N THR A 88 -7.57 -1.47 -7.45
CA THR A 88 -7.14 -1.31 -8.85
C THR A 88 -5.73 -1.86 -9.04
N MET A 89 -4.77 -1.51 -8.17
CA MET A 89 -3.41 -2.02 -8.31
C MET A 89 -3.32 -3.51 -8.02
N LEU A 90 -3.99 -4.02 -6.97
CA LEU A 90 -3.98 -5.45 -6.67
C LEU A 90 -4.60 -6.28 -7.80
N ALA A 91 -5.65 -5.77 -8.44
CA ALA A 91 -6.22 -6.38 -9.65
C ALA A 91 -5.21 -6.38 -10.80
N ALA A 92 -4.50 -5.27 -11.04
CA ALA A 92 -3.48 -5.20 -12.08
C ALA A 92 -2.29 -6.13 -11.80
N LEU A 93 -1.90 -6.27 -10.53
CA LEU A 93 -0.82 -7.17 -10.10
C LEU A 93 -1.14 -8.65 -10.33
N CYS A 94 -2.41 -9.03 -10.50
CA CYS A 94 -2.77 -10.39 -10.91
C CYS A 94 -2.28 -10.73 -12.33
N THR A 95 -2.09 -9.73 -13.20
CA THR A 95 -1.58 -9.91 -14.57
C THR A 95 -0.10 -9.55 -14.71
N PHE A 96 0.53 -9.07 -13.63
CA PHE A 96 1.95 -8.75 -13.61
C PHE A 96 2.79 -10.01 -13.89
N PRO A 97 3.63 -10.02 -14.95
CA PRO A 97 4.49 -11.14 -15.25
C PRO A 97 5.58 -11.26 -14.19
N LEU A 98 5.29 -12.01 -13.12
CA LEU A 98 6.27 -12.32 -12.09
C LEU A 98 7.49 -13.01 -12.74
N PRO A 99 8.72 -12.71 -12.29
CA PRO A 99 9.87 -13.51 -12.65
C PRO A 99 9.57 -14.97 -12.29
N SER A 100 9.57 -15.84 -13.29
CA SER A 100 9.14 -17.25 -13.18
C SER A 100 10.10 -18.14 -12.39
N ALA A 101 11.22 -17.59 -11.91
CA ALA A 101 12.23 -18.30 -11.14
C ALA A 101 12.32 -17.76 -9.71
N LEU A 102 12.46 -18.67 -8.74
CA LEU A 102 12.90 -18.31 -7.39
C LEU A 102 14.23 -17.57 -7.50
N LEU A 103 14.28 -16.36 -6.95
CA LEU A 103 15.54 -15.63 -6.80
C LEU A 103 16.07 -15.92 -5.42
N PHE A 104 17.21 -16.60 -5.34
CA PHE A 104 17.84 -16.99 -4.06
C PHE A 104 16.90 -17.83 -3.17
N ASP A 105 16.13 -18.74 -3.78
CA ASP A 105 15.12 -19.58 -3.11
C ASP A 105 13.97 -18.79 -2.45
N ILE A 106 13.77 -17.53 -2.86
CA ILE A 106 12.72 -16.66 -2.33
C ILE A 106 11.65 -16.42 -3.40
N LEU A 107 10.40 -16.68 -3.03
CA LEU A 107 9.23 -16.34 -3.81
C LEU A 107 8.70 -14.97 -3.38
N THR A 108 8.74 -13.99 -4.28
CA THR A 108 8.11 -12.68 -4.07
C THR A 108 6.79 -12.62 -4.82
N ARG A 109 5.70 -12.35 -4.11
CA ARG A 109 4.36 -12.22 -4.68
C ARG A 109 3.53 -11.21 -3.90
N THR A 110 2.48 -10.73 -4.52
CA THR A 110 1.48 -9.86 -3.91
C THR A 110 0.26 -10.69 -3.48
N PRO A 111 -0.50 -10.24 -2.47
CA PRO A 111 -1.79 -10.85 -2.16
C PRO A 111 -2.70 -10.82 -3.38
N ARG A 112 -3.51 -11.86 -3.58
CA ARG A 112 -4.59 -11.83 -4.57
C ARG A 112 -5.78 -11.03 -4.04
N LEU A 113 -6.38 -10.21 -4.90
CA LEU A 113 -7.68 -9.61 -4.66
C LEU A 113 -8.77 -10.62 -5.04
N TYR A 114 -9.62 -10.99 -4.08
CA TYR A 114 -10.79 -11.85 -4.34
C TYR A 114 -12.03 -11.03 -4.64
N HIS A 115 -12.21 -9.91 -3.96
CA HIS A 115 -13.39 -9.06 -4.14
C HIS A 115 -13.13 -7.64 -3.64
N PHE A 116 -13.75 -6.66 -4.28
CA PHE A 116 -13.81 -5.29 -3.81
C PHE A 116 -15.25 -4.80 -3.87
N GLU A 117 -15.85 -4.55 -2.70
CA GLU A 117 -17.18 -3.95 -2.59
C GLU A 117 -17.01 -2.43 -2.53
N GLN A 118 -17.16 -1.80 -3.70
CA GLN A 118 -16.89 -0.40 -3.91
C GLN A 118 -17.79 0.52 -3.06
N ASN A 119 -19.06 0.14 -2.82
CA ASN A 119 -19.97 1.01 -2.08
C ASN A 119 -19.65 1.08 -0.58
N ALA A 120 -19.02 0.03 -0.05
CA ALA A 120 -18.65 -0.08 1.35
C ALA A 120 -17.15 0.14 1.60
N ASN A 121 -16.34 0.39 0.55
CA ASN A 121 -14.88 0.45 0.65
C ASN A 121 -14.27 -0.79 1.34
N VAL A 122 -14.84 -1.96 1.06
CA VAL A 122 -14.41 -3.25 1.63
C VAL A 122 -13.64 -4.04 0.59
N GLU A 123 -12.42 -4.41 0.94
CA GLU A 123 -11.52 -5.22 0.14
C GLU A 123 -11.35 -6.60 0.79
N VAL A 124 -11.46 -7.67 0.00
CA VAL A 124 -11.22 -9.05 0.44
C VAL A 124 -10.03 -9.62 -0.31
N ILE A 125 -8.95 -9.91 0.41
CA ILE A 125 -7.66 -10.33 -0.15
C ILE A 125 -7.18 -11.65 0.48
N GLN A 126 -6.18 -12.23 -0.18
CA GLN A 126 -5.53 -13.46 0.25
C GLN A 126 -4.97 -13.39 1.67
N TYR A 127 -5.29 -14.42 2.46
CA TYR A 127 -4.68 -14.68 3.75
C TYR A 127 -3.43 -15.56 3.60
N PHE A 128 -2.35 -15.21 4.32
CA PHE A 128 -1.14 -16.01 4.41
C PHE A 128 -0.93 -16.51 5.85
N PRO A 129 -1.20 -17.81 6.14
CA PRO A 129 -1.02 -18.36 7.48
C PRO A 129 0.47 -18.43 7.85
N GLY A 130 0.76 -18.32 9.15
CA GLY A 130 2.13 -18.51 9.68
C GLY A 130 3.14 -17.46 9.22
N THR A 131 2.69 -16.26 8.87
CA THR A 131 3.56 -15.15 8.44
C THR A 131 4.01 -14.29 9.61
N THR A 132 5.17 -13.65 9.45
CA THR A 132 5.69 -12.60 10.33
C THR A 132 6.04 -11.39 9.47
N THR A 133 5.95 -10.19 10.03
CA THR A 133 6.35 -8.99 9.29
C THR A 133 7.87 -8.97 9.12
N LEU A 134 8.34 -8.38 8.02
CA LEU A 134 9.78 -8.21 7.82
C LEU A 134 10.41 -7.39 8.96
N LYS A 135 9.68 -6.40 9.50
CA LYS A 135 10.14 -5.58 10.63
C LYS A 135 10.42 -6.42 11.88
N GLU A 136 9.58 -7.40 12.18
CA GLU A 136 9.74 -8.31 13.32
C GLU A 136 10.85 -9.34 13.08
N ALA A 137 10.99 -9.82 11.83
CA ALA A 137 11.99 -10.82 11.48
C ALA A 137 13.40 -10.24 11.35
N LEU A 138 13.55 -8.99 10.87
CA LEU A 138 14.83 -8.36 10.57
C LEU A 138 15.90 -8.48 11.68
N PRO A 139 15.60 -8.27 12.97
CA PRO A 139 16.59 -8.40 14.03
C PRO A 139 17.15 -9.81 14.23
N SER A 140 16.42 -10.86 13.84
CA SER A 140 16.80 -12.26 14.02
C SER A 140 17.25 -12.94 12.73
N LEU A 141 17.10 -12.27 11.58
CA LEU A 141 17.49 -12.80 10.28
C LEU A 141 19.02 -12.85 10.13
N PRO A 142 19.59 -14.01 9.75
CA PRO A 142 20.99 -14.10 9.35
C PRO A 142 21.31 -13.13 8.21
N SER A 143 22.48 -12.49 8.26
CA SER A 143 22.88 -11.47 7.27
C SER A 143 22.78 -11.96 5.82
N ALA A 144 23.17 -13.20 5.55
CA ALA A 144 23.04 -13.80 4.21
C ALA A 144 21.57 -13.93 3.77
N GLN A 145 20.67 -14.31 4.69
CA GLN A 145 19.23 -14.43 4.39
C GLN A 145 18.60 -13.05 4.19
N ALA A 146 18.98 -12.06 5.01
CA ALA A 146 18.56 -10.67 4.84
C ALA A 146 19.01 -10.11 3.48
N ALA A 147 20.23 -10.42 3.05
CA ALA A 147 20.74 -10.04 1.73
C ALA A 147 19.94 -10.70 0.59
N SER A 148 19.65 -12.00 0.68
CA SER A 148 18.81 -12.69 -0.31
C SER A 148 17.41 -12.08 -0.40
N ILE A 149 16.78 -11.78 0.73
CA ILE A 149 15.46 -11.09 0.78
C ILE A 149 15.57 -9.72 0.12
N GLY A 150 16.61 -8.94 0.44
CA GLY A 150 16.87 -7.64 -0.17
C GLY A 150 17.02 -7.72 -1.70
N HIS A 151 17.78 -8.69 -2.20
CA HIS A 151 17.94 -8.88 -3.64
C HIS A 151 16.63 -9.32 -4.32
N ALA A 152 15.87 -10.21 -3.70
CA ALA A 152 14.58 -10.67 -4.24
C ALA A 152 13.57 -9.51 -4.33
N LEU A 153 13.43 -8.71 -3.27
CA LEU A 153 12.57 -7.53 -3.24
C LEU A 153 13.02 -6.46 -4.25
N GLY A 154 14.33 -6.17 -4.31
CA GLY A 154 14.87 -5.21 -5.29
C GLY A 154 14.64 -5.64 -6.73
N SER A 155 14.76 -6.94 -7.01
CA SER A 155 14.50 -7.50 -8.34
C SER A 155 13.02 -7.42 -8.71
N TRP A 156 12.13 -7.72 -7.76
CA TRP A 156 10.68 -7.56 -7.93
C TRP A 156 10.32 -6.09 -8.19
N LEU A 157 10.85 -5.15 -7.40
CA LEU A 157 10.60 -3.71 -7.57
C LEU A 157 11.06 -3.21 -8.94
N ARG A 158 12.25 -3.64 -9.40
CA ARG A 158 12.74 -3.30 -10.74
C ARG A 158 11.82 -3.83 -11.84
N ALA A 159 11.37 -5.08 -11.72
CA ALA A 159 10.45 -5.68 -12.68
C ALA A 159 9.09 -4.94 -12.69
N PHE A 160 8.57 -4.59 -11.52
CA PHE A 160 7.35 -3.81 -11.36
C PHE A 160 7.46 -2.42 -12.00
N HIS A 161 8.53 -1.66 -11.73
CA HIS A 161 8.74 -0.35 -12.37
C HIS A 161 8.89 -0.49 -13.89
N THR A 162 9.64 -1.49 -14.36
CA THR A 162 9.80 -1.74 -15.80
C THR A 162 8.46 -2.04 -16.47
N TRP A 163 7.63 -2.88 -15.85
CA TRP A 163 6.30 -3.24 -16.34
C TRP A 163 5.35 -2.04 -16.31
N THR A 164 5.26 -1.31 -15.21
CA THR A 164 4.37 -0.15 -15.13
C THR A 164 4.78 1.00 -16.04
N SER A 165 6.04 1.07 -16.47
CA SER A 165 6.52 2.05 -17.47
C SER A 165 6.17 1.69 -18.92
N THR A 166 5.67 0.48 -19.22
CA THR A 166 5.38 0.13 -20.62
C THR A 166 4.13 0.87 -21.15
N PRO A 167 4.01 1.11 -22.46
CA PRO A 167 2.84 1.78 -23.04
C PRO A 167 1.51 1.07 -22.76
N GLU A 168 1.54 -0.26 -22.61
CA GLU A 168 0.35 -1.06 -22.30
C GLU A 168 -0.22 -0.75 -20.90
N GLN A 169 0.57 -0.16 -20.01
CA GLN A 169 0.15 0.24 -18.67
C GLN A 169 -0.23 1.72 -18.56
N ASN A 170 -0.42 2.43 -19.68
CA ASN A 170 -0.81 3.85 -19.67
C ASN A 170 -2.08 4.10 -18.84
N GLU A 171 -3.15 3.33 -19.08
CA GLU A 171 -4.43 3.47 -18.39
C GLU A 171 -4.27 3.23 -16.87
N LEU A 172 -3.54 2.18 -16.49
CA LEU A 172 -3.23 1.91 -15.08
C LEU A 172 -2.50 3.09 -14.43
N ARG A 173 -1.54 3.71 -15.13
CA ARG A 173 -0.81 4.88 -14.62
C ARG A 173 -1.72 6.10 -14.46
N GLU A 174 -2.60 6.36 -15.41
CA GLU A 174 -3.59 7.46 -15.33
C GLU A 174 -4.56 7.24 -14.17
N ASP A 175 -5.09 6.03 -14.02
CA ASP A 175 -6.01 5.67 -12.94
C ASP A 175 -5.39 5.88 -11.56
N VAL A 176 -4.18 5.36 -11.33
CA VAL A 176 -3.52 5.52 -10.02
C VAL A 176 -3.00 6.94 -9.80
N ALA A 177 -2.64 7.65 -10.88
CA ALA A 177 -2.32 9.07 -10.78
C ALA A 177 -3.52 9.89 -10.30
N GLY A 178 -4.76 9.42 -10.48
CA GLY A 178 -5.95 10.09 -9.94
C GLY A 178 -6.03 10.15 -8.40
N ASN A 179 -5.12 9.51 -7.64
CA ASN A 179 -5.14 9.46 -6.18
C ASN A 179 -4.65 10.74 -5.48
N GLU A 180 -5.21 11.89 -5.86
CA GLU A 180 -4.77 13.22 -5.42
C GLU A 180 -4.83 13.43 -3.91
N LYS A 181 -5.84 12.86 -3.24
CA LYS A 181 -5.99 12.99 -1.78
C LYS A 181 -4.86 12.29 -1.03
N MET A 182 -4.46 11.09 -1.45
CA MET A 182 -3.31 10.42 -0.86
C MET A 182 -1.99 11.09 -1.21
N LYS A 183 -1.84 11.64 -2.43
CA LYS A 183 -0.69 12.48 -2.77
C LYS A 183 -0.56 13.69 -1.84
N ALA A 184 -1.65 14.41 -1.62
CA ALA A 184 -1.69 15.56 -0.72
C ALA A 184 -1.37 15.17 0.73
N LEU A 185 -1.93 14.04 1.22
CA LEU A 185 -1.62 13.52 2.54
C LEU A 185 -0.13 13.15 2.66
N LYS A 186 0.42 12.46 1.65
CA LYS A 186 1.83 12.06 1.63
C LYS A 186 2.74 13.28 1.66
N TRP A 187 2.40 14.33 0.91
CA TRP A 187 3.11 15.59 0.94
C TRP A 187 3.13 16.19 2.35
N LYS A 188 1.95 16.30 2.98
CA LYS A 188 1.81 16.83 4.33
C LYS A 188 2.63 16.04 5.36
N ILE A 189 2.54 14.72 5.34
CA ILE A 189 3.27 13.86 6.31
C ILE A 189 4.78 13.88 6.05
N THR A 190 5.20 13.79 4.79
CA THR A 190 6.62 13.62 4.46
C THR A 190 7.39 14.93 4.57
N TYR A 191 6.84 16.01 3.99
CA TYR A 191 7.57 17.27 3.81
C TYR A 191 7.16 18.34 4.81
N GLU A 192 5.86 18.53 5.06
CA GLU A 192 5.41 19.57 6.00
C GLU A 192 5.71 19.16 7.45
N GLN A 193 5.20 18.01 7.89
CA GLN A 193 5.50 17.48 9.23
C GLN A 193 6.98 17.16 9.39
N GLY A 194 7.66 16.71 8.33
CA GLY A 194 9.12 16.56 8.34
C GLY A 194 9.83 17.87 8.69
N SER A 195 9.38 18.99 8.11
CA SER A 195 9.91 20.32 8.45
C SER A 195 9.63 20.69 9.90
N ASP A 196 8.43 20.42 10.41
CA ASP A 196 8.08 20.67 11.81
C ASP A 196 8.96 19.85 12.77
N VAL A 197 9.28 18.60 12.41
CA VAL A 197 10.21 17.75 13.17
C VAL A 197 11.61 18.35 13.16
N LEU A 198 12.13 18.75 12.00
CA LEU A 198 13.46 19.35 11.90
C LEU A 198 13.57 20.66 12.70
N GLN A 199 12.52 21.48 12.72
CA GLN A 199 12.46 22.70 13.54
C GLN A 199 12.51 22.41 15.05
N ARG A 200 12.04 21.24 15.50
CA ARG A 200 12.10 20.82 16.91
C ARG A 200 13.48 20.34 17.33
N PHE A 201 14.37 20.05 16.38
CA PHE A 201 15.73 19.58 16.62
C PHE A 201 16.75 20.43 15.82
N PRO A 202 16.80 21.76 16.08
CA PRO A 202 17.60 22.69 15.29
C PRO A 202 19.11 22.43 15.33
N GLU A 203 19.58 21.66 16.31
CA GLU A 203 20.97 21.24 16.49
C GLU A 203 21.39 20.03 15.63
N VAL A 204 20.43 19.29 15.05
CA VAL A 204 20.71 18.05 14.29
C VAL A 204 21.24 18.35 12.89
N LEU A 205 20.78 19.44 12.28
CA LEU A 205 21.14 19.83 10.91
C LEU A 205 21.86 21.18 10.90
N GLY A 206 22.94 21.28 10.14
CA GLY A 206 23.57 22.56 9.81
C GLY A 206 22.71 23.36 8.81
N GLU A 207 23.15 24.57 8.48
CA GLU A 207 22.43 25.42 7.53
C GLU A 207 22.43 24.82 6.10
N GLU A 208 23.50 24.16 5.69
CA GLU A 208 23.58 23.50 4.39
C GLU A 208 22.53 22.38 4.24
N GLU A 209 22.34 21.55 5.27
CA GLU A 209 21.32 20.49 5.23
C GLU A 209 19.89 21.04 5.26
N LYS A 210 19.65 22.18 5.92
CA LYS A 210 18.35 22.87 5.90
C LYS A 210 18.05 23.45 4.52
N GLU A 211 19.03 24.09 3.89
CA GLU A 211 18.91 24.59 2.52
C GLU A 211 18.64 23.43 1.54
N LEU A 212 19.36 22.31 1.70
CA LEU A 212 19.13 21.11 0.91
C LEU A 212 17.72 20.54 1.10
N TRP A 213 17.19 20.51 2.33
CA TRP A 213 15.84 20.06 2.60
C TRP A 213 14.78 20.91 1.89
N GLU A 214 14.90 22.24 1.93
CA GLU A 214 13.98 23.14 1.22
C GLU A 214 14.12 23.02 -0.30
N ALA A 215 15.34 22.81 -0.82
CA ALA A 215 15.56 22.54 -2.23
C ALA A 215 14.89 21.23 -2.69
N ILE A 216 15.00 20.17 -1.88
CA ILE A 216 14.31 18.88 -2.12
C ILE A 216 12.80 19.10 -2.14
N LYS A 217 12.24 19.80 -1.14
CA LYS A 217 10.80 20.11 -1.08
C LYS A 217 10.33 20.86 -2.32
N ALA A 218 11.05 21.90 -2.74
CA ALA A 218 10.70 22.69 -3.92
C ALA A 218 10.71 21.84 -5.19
N SER A 219 11.75 21.01 -5.36
CA SER A 219 11.88 20.08 -6.49
C SER A 219 10.72 19.09 -6.53
N GLU A 220 10.40 18.46 -5.41
CA GLU A 220 9.34 17.45 -5.32
C GLU A 220 7.95 18.04 -5.49
N LYS A 221 7.70 19.26 -4.99
CA LYS A 221 6.45 19.98 -5.24
C LYS A 221 6.23 20.28 -6.73
N CYS A 222 7.29 20.70 -7.41
CA CYS A 222 7.26 20.95 -8.86
C CYS A 222 6.95 19.64 -9.63
N ARG A 223 7.56 18.53 -9.23
CA ARG A 223 7.33 17.20 -9.82
C ARG A 223 5.92 16.68 -9.60
N MET A 224 5.36 16.89 -8.40
CA MET A 224 3.97 16.55 -8.10
C MET A 224 2.99 17.33 -8.97
N ALA A 225 3.27 18.60 -9.23
CA ALA A 225 2.40 19.47 -10.04
C ALA A 225 2.46 19.16 -11.55
N ASN A 226 3.64 18.80 -12.06
CA ASN A 226 3.86 18.65 -13.50
C ASN A 226 3.58 17.24 -14.04
N GLY A 227 3.30 16.27 -13.17
CA GLY A 227 3.09 14.87 -13.58
C GLY A 227 4.38 14.19 -14.08
N ALA A 228 4.26 12.91 -14.45
CA ALA A 228 5.39 12.08 -14.87
C ALA A 228 5.89 12.37 -16.31
N ASP A 229 5.21 13.26 -17.05
CA ASP A 229 5.40 13.48 -18.49
C ASP A 229 6.22 14.74 -18.83
N ALA A 230 6.97 15.30 -17.88
CA ALA A 230 7.97 16.32 -18.19
C ALA A 230 9.06 15.69 -19.09
N GLU A 231 9.05 16.09 -20.37
CA GLU A 231 9.84 15.52 -21.47
C GLU A 231 11.31 15.20 -21.13
N GLY A 232 11.78 14.01 -21.56
CA GLY A 232 13.21 13.77 -21.81
C GLY A 232 13.92 12.68 -21.01
N ASP A 233 13.30 12.06 -20.01
CA ASP A 233 13.95 11.01 -19.19
C ASP A 233 12.93 9.94 -18.78
N GLY A 234 12.88 8.85 -19.54
CA GLY A 234 11.90 7.75 -19.49
C GLY A 234 11.25 7.57 -18.11
N GLY A 235 9.97 7.92 -18.00
CA GLY A 235 9.22 7.92 -16.75
C GLY A 235 9.31 6.57 -16.02
N TRP A 236 9.57 6.61 -14.72
CA TRP A 236 9.75 5.42 -13.86
C TRP A 236 8.44 4.68 -13.55
N GLY A 237 7.33 5.05 -14.19
CA GLY A 237 6.04 4.40 -14.03
C GLY A 237 5.39 4.73 -12.69
N VAL A 238 4.82 3.72 -12.03
CA VAL A 238 4.25 3.84 -10.68
C VAL A 238 5.38 3.57 -9.68
N VAL A 239 5.69 4.50 -8.78
CA VAL A 239 6.95 4.54 -8.00
C VAL A 239 6.75 4.36 -6.49
N HIS A 240 5.55 4.03 -6.00
CA HIS A 240 5.34 3.92 -4.55
C HIS A 240 4.33 2.84 -4.14
N ALA A 241 4.48 2.33 -2.92
CA ALA A 241 3.51 1.48 -2.21
C ALA A 241 2.15 2.15 -1.94
N ASP A 242 2.01 3.45 -2.25
CA ASP A 242 0.78 4.24 -2.14
C ASP A 242 0.21 4.54 -3.57
N PHE A 243 0.74 3.85 -4.58
CA PHE A 243 0.37 3.96 -6.00
C PHE A 243 0.51 5.37 -6.59
N TRP A 244 1.61 6.04 -6.22
CA TRP A 244 1.99 7.34 -6.75
C TRP A 244 3.16 7.20 -7.74
N THR A 245 3.18 8.04 -8.78
CA THR A 245 4.16 8.14 -9.88
C THR A 245 5.34 9.10 -9.63
N GLY A 246 5.55 9.63 -8.42
CA GLY A 246 6.63 10.59 -8.11
C GLY A 246 8.00 9.94 -7.96
N LYS A 247 9.08 10.54 -8.50
CA LYS A 247 10.44 9.97 -8.37
C LYS A 247 11.02 10.26 -6.97
N TRP A 248 11.94 9.40 -6.50
CA TRP A 248 12.83 9.68 -5.37
C TRP A 248 14.04 10.48 -5.86
N ALA A 249 14.62 11.32 -5.00
CA ALA A 249 15.76 12.17 -5.33
C ALA A 249 16.98 11.32 -5.74
N THR A 250 17.48 11.52 -6.96
CA THR A 250 18.89 11.26 -7.25
C THR A 250 19.70 12.42 -6.67
N SER A 251 20.77 12.08 -5.96
CA SER A 251 21.70 13.02 -5.34
C SER A 251 22.04 14.21 -6.27
N PRO A 252 22.03 15.47 -5.77
CA PRO A 252 22.53 16.60 -6.52
C PRO A 252 24.07 16.62 -6.59
N LEU A 253 24.77 15.62 -6.04
CA LEU A 253 26.22 15.55 -6.11
C LEU A 253 26.69 15.15 -7.52
N LYS A 254 26.91 16.18 -8.33
CA LYS A 254 28.02 16.22 -9.30
C LYS A 254 29.03 17.27 -8.85
#